data_AF-A0AA40VTU3-F1
#
_entry.id   AF-A0AA40VTU3-F1
#
_cell.length_a   1.000
_cell.length_b   1.000
_cell.length_c   1.000
_cell.angle_alpha   90.00
_cell.angle_beta   90.00
_cell.angle_gamma   90.00
#
_symmetry.space_group_name_H-M   'P 1'
#
loop_
_entity.id
_entity.type
_entity.pdbx_description
1 polymer ?
#
loop_
_entity_poly.entity_id
_entity_poly.type
_entity_poly.pdbx_seq_one_letter_code
_entity_poly.pdbx_strand_id
1 'polypeptide(L)'
;MTTLTSNVVMRPYVSYWGMHKSARILDLITSLYFPLYELSYKDFFAYYPVLGFVEALVYEVDEAVEALQEKELFSEVKNPWNQKHKIIIDVLKTKNLYHPLIEQELENLGKYFELESQLISQKDVTYEDIIKATELRTSDIRALHGILVQVANKTFDQKCFDVMWPLEVLIDIYDDITDYKDDVDKNHYNTYRMFVKFYGKKAPDYLKKELARYESLFVKRLDSLPRKEQKRFIKLVSELEKDNSDKTIPQPIMEW
;
A
#
# COMPACT_ATOMS: atom_id res chain seq x y z
N MET A 1 21.83 3.85 49.34
CA MET A 1 21.49 4.85 48.32
C MET A 1 20.76 4.14 47.21
N THR A 2 19.48 4.45 47.07
CA THR A 2 18.57 3.88 46.09
C THR A 2 18.66 4.74 44.83
N THR A 3 19.26 4.22 43.75
CA THR A 3 19.15 4.82 42.41
C THR A 3 18.23 3.94 41.58
N LEU A 4 16.94 4.28 41.65
CA LEU A 4 15.92 3.90 40.67
C LEU A 4 16.13 4.75 39.41
N THR A 5 16.79 4.19 38.41
CA THR A 5 16.76 4.64 37.01
C THR A 5 17.03 3.39 36.17
N SER A 6 16.09 2.73 35.49
CA SER A 6 14.72 3.03 35.09
C SER A 6 14.02 1.68 34.81
N ASN A 7 12.79 1.48 35.29
CA ASN A 7 11.94 0.35 34.90
C ASN A 7 11.42 0.52 33.46
N VAL A 8 12.31 0.65 32.47
CA VAL A 8 11.94 0.67 31.06
C VAL A 8 11.79 -0.79 30.64
N VAL A 9 10.54 -1.25 30.58
CA VAL A 9 10.22 -2.53 29.93
C VAL A 9 10.43 -2.34 28.43
N MET A 10 11.52 -2.88 27.90
CA MET A 10 11.77 -2.93 26.46
C MET A 10 10.72 -3.84 25.82
N ARG A 11 9.92 -3.28 24.91
CA ARG A 11 8.99 -4.04 24.09
C ARG A 11 9.50 -4.01 22.64
N PRO A 12 10.00 -5.14 22.10
CA PRO A 12 10.33 -5.20 20.68
C PRO A 12 9.02 -5.11 19.89
N TYR A 13 8.92 -4.10 19.03
CA TYR A 13 7.74 -3.88 18.20
C TYR A 13 7.92 -4.35 16.77
N VAL A 14 9.11 -4.10 16.21
CA VAL A 14 9.49 -4.43 14.83
C VAL A 14 10.77 -5.25 14.84
N SER A 15 10.85 -6.18 13.90
CA SER A 15 12.03 -6.98 13.58
C SER A 15 12.99 -6.20 12.68
N TYR A 16 14.25 -6.63 12.65
CA TYR A 16 15.22 -6.12 11.68
C TYR A 16 14.73 -6.38 10.23
N TRP A 17 14.08 -7.51 9.99
CA TRP A 17 13.61 -7.88 8.67
C TRP A 17 12.47 -6.97 8.18
N GLY A 18 11.46 -6.72 9.03
CA GLY A 18 10.40 -5.75 8.72
C GLY A 18 10.97 -4.36 8.43
N MET A 19 11.97 -3.92 9.20
CA MET A 19 12.67 -2.66 8.94
C MET A 19 13.43 -2.67 7.60
N HIS A 20 14.12 -3.76 7.27
CA HIS A 20 14.83 -3.88 6.00
C HIS A 20 13.87 -3.82 4.81
N LYS A 21 12.76 -4.54 4.89
CA LYS A 21 11.73 -4.61 3.84
C LYS A 21 10.99 -3.27 3.66
N SER A 22 10.79 -2.53 4.75
CA SER A 22 10.19 -1.18 4.69
C SER A 22 10.97 -0.20 3.81
N ALA A 23 12.28 -0.42 3.59
CA ALA A 23 13.12 0.50 2.83
C ALA A 23 12.61 0.72 1.39
N ARG A 24 12.08 -0.32 0.74
CA ARG A 24 11.51 -0.22 -0.62
C ARG A 24 10.31 0.73 -0.64
N ILE A 25 9.38 0.55 0.29
CA ILE A 25 8.20 1.41 0.40
C ILE A 25 8.60 2.82 0.82
N LEU A 26 9.57 2.99 1.72
CA LEU A 26 10.08 4.32 2.05
C LEU A 26 10.64 5.06 0.83
N ASP A 27 11.36 4.37 -0.06
CA ASP A 27 11.84 4.94 -1.31
C ASP A 27 10.67 5.39 -2.21
N LEU A 28 9.64 4.53 -2.36
CA LEU A 28 8.40 4.87 -3.06
C LEU A 28 7.70 6.10 -2.45
N ILE A 29 7.50 6.12 -1.14
CA ILE A 29 6.88 7.23 -0.39
C ILE A 29 7.63 8.54 -0.64
N THR A 30 8.97 8.51 -0.63
CA THR A 30 9.76 9.71 -0.90
C THR A 30 9.62 10.16 -2.35
N SER A 31 9.64 9.23 -3.30
CA SER A 31 9.50 9.52 -4.74
C SER A 31 8.13 10.08 -5.09
N LEU A 32 7.07 9.55 -4.48
CA LEU A 32 5.69 9.98 -4.71
C LEU A 32 5.37 11.33 -4.07
N TYR A 33 5.65 11.47 -2.78
CA TYR A 33 5.04 12.55 -2.01
C TYR A 33 5.97 13.71 -1.71
N PHE A 34 7.30 13.52 -1.69
CA PHE A 34 8.20 14.64 -1.40
C PHE A 34 8.09 15.78 -2.43
N PRO A 35 7.99 15.51 -3.75
CA PRO A 35 7.74 16.55 -4.74
C PRO A 35 6.42 17.33 -4.50
N LEU A 36 5.41 16.65 -3.93
CA LEU A 36 4.09 17.21 -3.62
C LEU A 36 4.04 18.02 -2.32
N TYR A 37 5.06 17.92 -1.47
CA TYR A 37 5.15 18.69 -0.23
C TYR A 37 6.38 19.58 -0.13
N GLU A 38 7.16 19.67 -1.20
CA GLU A 38 8.42 20.44 -1.26
C GLU A 38 9.41 19.97 -0.19
N LEU A 39 9.45 18.65 0.03
CA LEU A 39 10.35 18.00 0.98
C LEU A 39 11.63 17.58 0.27
N SER A 40 12.70 17.43 1.06
CA SER A 40 14.03 17.06 0.61
C SER A 40 14.51 15.80 1.33
N TYR A 41 15.61 15.21 0.82
CA TYR A 41 16.26 14.07 1.48
C TYR A 41 16.69 14.36 2.93
N LYS A 42 16.84 15.64 3.32
CA LYS A 42 17.18 15.99 4.71
C LYS A 42 15.99 15.76 5.64
N ASP A 43 14.78 15.98 5.12
CA ASP A 43 13.54 15.80 5.87
C ASP A 43 13.24 14.30 6.09
N PHE A 44 13.68 13.44 5.17
CA PHE A 44 13.58 11.98 5.30
C PHE A 44 14.10 11.48 6.65
N PHE A 45 15.26 11.94 7.10
CA PHE A 45 15.86 11.48 8.35
C PHE A 45 15.05 11.86 9.60
N ALA A 46 14.19 12.88 9.51
CA ALA A 46 13.26 13.23 10.57
C ALA A 46 11.98 12.37 10.53
N TYR A 47 11.56 11.92 9.34
CA TYR A 47 10.24 11.31 9.12
C TYR A 47 10.28 9.78 9.05
N TYR A 48 11.38 9.20 8.57
CA TYR A 48 11.53 7.76 8.44
C TYR A 48 11.32 6.97 9.74
N PRO A 49 11.57 7.47 10.97
CA PRO A 49 11.37 6.65 12.15
C PRO A 49 9.91 6.26 12.38
N VAL A 50 8.95 7.13 12.03
CA VAL A 50 7.52 6.79 12.14
C VAL A 50 7.03 6.08 10.89
N LEU A 51 7.44 6.54 9.70
CA LEU A 51 7.02 5.92 8.44
C LEU A 51 7.51 4.46 8.34
N GLY A 52 8.81 4.25 8.59
CA GLY A 52 9.41 2.91 8.56
C GLY A 52 8.91 2.02 9.69
N PHE A 53 8.55 2.58 10.84
CA PHE A 53 7.93 1.81 11.92
C PHE A 53 6.56 1.27 11.52
N VAL A 54 5.70 2.11 10.95
CA VAL A 54 4.36 1.69 10.51
C VAL A 54 4.49 0.66 9.40
N GLU A 55 5.31 0.94 8.40
CA GLU A 55 5.52 0.04 7.27
C GLU A 55 6.13 -1.31 7.68
N ALA A 56 7.10 -1.32 8.59
CA ALA A 56 7.65 -2.56 9.12
C ALA A 56 6.60 -3.42 9.82
N LEU A 57 5.62 -2.81 10.50
CA LEU A 57 4.51 -3.55 11.13
C LEU A 57 3.49 -4.06 10.10
N VAL A 58 3.25 -3.32 9.02
CA VAL A 58 2.42 -3.76 7.89
C VAL A 58 3.06 -4.98 7.24
N TYR A 59 4.35 -4.89 6.91
CA TYR A 59 5.08 -5.98 6.27
C TYR A 59 5.14 -7.26 7.11
N GLU A 60 5.30 -7.15 8.43
CA GLU A 60 5.24 -8.32 9.32
C GLU A 60 3.87 -8.99 9.36
N VAL A 61 2.80 -8.25 9.07
CA VAL A 61 1.45 -8.81 8.96
C VAL A 61 1.28 -9.48 7.61
N ASP A 62 1.76 -8.85 6.54
CA ASP A 62 1.79 -9.41 5.19
C ASP A 62 2.46 -10.80 5.19
N GLU A 63 3.69 -10.93 5.70
CA GLU A 63 4.37 -12.24 5.80
C GLU A 63 3.61 -13.25 6.67
N ALA A 64 2.97 -12.78 7.75
CA ALA A 64 2.17 -13.67 8.60
C ALA A 64 0.92 -14.16 7.87
N VAL A 65 0.31 -13.33 7.03
CA VAL A 65 -0.85 -13.68 6.21
C VAL A 65 -0.44 -14.65 5.09
N GLU A 66 0.62 -14.36 4.35
CA GLU A 66 1.19 -15.24 3.32
C GLU A 66 1.52 -16.64 3.91
N ALA A 67 2.17 -16.69 5.07
CA ALA A 67 2.50 -17.94 5.74
C ALA A 67 1.27 -18.74 6.25
N LEU A 68 0.14 -18.05 6.49
CA LEU A 68 -1.14 -18.70 6.83
C LEU A 68 -1.85 -19.22 5.59
N GLN A 69 -1.74 -18.50 4.46
CA GLN A 69 -2.28 -18.91 3.17
C GLN A 69 -1.58 -20.18 2.66
N GLU A 70 -0.25 -20.27 2.77
CA GLU A 70 0.52 -21.47 2.43
C GLU A 70 0.07 -22.72 3.21
N LYS A 71 -0.42 -22.54 4.44
CA LYS A 71 -0.82 -23.64 5.33
C LYS A 71 -2.31 -23.95 5.28
N GLU A 72 -3.11 -23.21 4.50
CA GLU A 72 -4.58 -23.28 4.48
C GLU A 72 -5.24 -23.07 5.86
N LEU A 73 -4.55 -22.42 6.81
CA LEU A 73 -5.00 -22.27 8.21
C LEU A 73 -5.74 -20.95 8.49
N PHE A 74 -6.01 -20.14 7.46
CA PHE A 74 -6.53 -18.79 7.64
C PHE A 74 -7.92 -18.74 8.32
N SER A 75 -8.73 -19.79 8.17
CA SER A 75 -10.07 -19.85 8.79
C SER A 75 -10.06 -19.99 10.31
N GLU A 76 -8.92 -20.35 10.92
CA GLU A 76 -8.79 -20.62 12.35
C GLU A 76 -8.09 -19.51 13.14
N VAL A 77 -7.45 -18.55 12.48
CA VAL A 77 -6.57 -17.55 13.12
C VAL A 77 -7.20 -16.16 13.09
N LYS A 78 -7.20 -15.47 14.25
CA LYS A 78 -7.62 -14.06 14.34
C LYS A 78 -6.73 -13.21 13.43
N ASN A 79 -7.35 -12.30 12.66
CA ASN A 79 -6.66 -11.37 11.77
C ASN A 79 -5.43 -10.73 12.47
N PRO A 80 -4.18 -11.07 12.05
CA PRO A 80 -2.96 -10.62 12.69
C PRO A 80 -2.80 -9.10 12.69
N TRP A 81 -3.52 -8.41 11.80
CA TRP A 81 -3.55 -6.95 11.70
C TRP A 81 -4.05 -6.25 12.96
N ASN A 82 -5.06 -6.79 13.65
CA ASN A 82 -5.76 -6.07 14.73
C ASN A 82 -4.83 -5.61 15.86
N GLN A 83 -3.84 -6.43 16.23
CA GLN A 83 -2.87 -6.08 17.25
C GLN A 83 -1.91 -4.97 16.76
N LYS A 84 -1.46 -5.08 15.51
CA LYS A 84 -0.49 -4.15 14.90
C LYS A 84 -1.14 -2.80 14.62
N HIS A 85 -2.38 -2.79 14.13
CA HIS A 85 -3.22 -1.61 14.00
C HIS A 85 -3.29 -0.82 15.31
N LYS A 86 -3.63 -1.49 16.42
CA LYS A 86 -3.69 -0.84 17.74
C LYS A 86 -2.35 -0.20 18.16
N ILE A 87 -1.25 -0.91 17.94
CA ILE A 87 0.11 -0.41 18.24
C ILE A 87 0.40 0.85 17.43
N ILE A 88 0.08 0.86 16.13
CA ILE A 88 0.27 2.02 15.25
C ILE A 88 -0.52 3.21 15.77
N ILE A 89 -1.82 3.03 16.04
CA ILE A 89 -2.69 4.10 16.53
C ILE A 89 -2.22 4.67 17.87
N ASP A 90 -1.80 3.82 18.81
CA ASP A 90 -1.27 4.26 20.11
C ASP A 90 0.01 5.10 19.94
N VAL A 91 0.91 4.71 19.03
CA VAL A 91 2.13 5.47 18.71
C VAL A 91 1.78 6.81 18.06
N LEU A 92 0.90 6.83 17.06
CA LEU A 92 0.49 8.06 16.38
C LEU A 92 -0.17 9.05 17.35
N LYS A 93 -1.05 8.58 18.24
CA LYS A 93 -1.67 9.41 19.29
C LYS A 93 -0.62 9.96 20.26
N THR A 94 0.31 9.13 20.74
CA THR A 94 1.37 9.55 21.65
C THR A 94 2.31 10.59 21.02
N LYS A 95 2.50 10.53 19.71
CA LYS A 95 3.34 11.47 18.94
C LYS A 95 2.57 12.68 18.41
N ASN A 96 1.28 12.79 18.70
CA ASN A 96 0.40 13.83 18.16
C ASN A 96 0.38 13.87 16.61
N LEU A 97 0.42 12.68 15.98
CA LEU A 97 0.37 12.46 14.53
C LEU A 97 -0.93 11.78 14.09
N TYR A 98 -1.86 11.57 15.00
CA TYR A 98 -3.13 10.91 14.70
C TYR A 98 -4.02 11.80 13.82
N HIS A 99 -4.64 11.19 12.81
CA HIS A 99 -5.68 11.82 11.99
C HIS A 99 -6.74 10.76 11.66
N PRO A 100 -8.05 11.07 11.67
CA PRO A 100 -9.11 10.07 11.40
C PRO A 100 -8.97 9.34 10.07
N LEU A 101 -8.51 10.04 9.02
CA LEU A 101 -8.24 9.41 7.72
C LEU A 101 -7.14 8.34 7.79
N ILE A 102 -6.11 8.53 8.63
CA ILE A 102 -5.06 7.51 8.79
C ILE A 102 -5.66 6.26 9.43
N GLU A 103 -6.49 6.40 10.47
CA GLU A 103 -7.17 5.26 11.10
C GLU A 103 -8.11 4.56 10.12
N GLN A 104 -8.86 5.33 9.30
CA GLN A 104 -9.72 4.76 8.28
C GLN A 104 -8.96 3.94 7.23
N GLU A 105 -7.79 4.42 6.76
CA GLU A 105 -6.96 3.65 5.83
C GLU A 105 -6.35 2.41 6.50
N LEU A 106 -5.92 2.50 7.76
CA LEU A 106 -5.47 1.33 8.52
C LEU A 106 -6.61 0.32 8.73
N GLU A 107 -7.86 0.74 8.91
CA GLU A 107 -9.02 -0.15 8.94
C GLU A 107 -9.28 -0.82 7.58
N ASN A 108 -9.13 -0.06 6.49
CA ASN A 108 -9.26 -0.59 5.13
C ASN A 108 -8.19 -1.63 4.81
N LEU A 109 -6.95 -1.41 5.26
CA LEU A 109 -5.87 -2.40 5.15
C LEU A 109 -6.21 -3.69 5.91
N GLY A 110 -6.88 -3.60 7.05
CA GLY A 110 -7.40 -4.78 7.75
C GLY A 110 -8.43 -5.58 6.93
N LYS A 111 -9.33 -4.88 6.24
CA LYS A 111 -10.33 -5.49 5.33
C LYS A 111 -9.65 -6.08 4.10
N TYR A 112 -8.57 -5.46 3.62
CA TYR A 112 -7.77 -5.95 2.52
C TYR A 112 -7.17 -7.33 2.84
N PHE A 113 -6.47 -7.48 3.97
CA PHE A 113 -5.87 -8.76 4.39
C PHE A 113 -6.92 -9.91 4.48
N GLU A 114 -8.14 -9.59 4.92
CA GLU A 114 -9.24 -10.56 4.94
C GLU A 114 -9.72 -10.93 3.54
N LEU A 115 -9.88 -9.94 2.67
CA LEU A 115 -10.38 -10.12 1.31
C LEU A 115 -9.38 -10.84 0.41
N GLU A 116 -8.10 -10.51 0.46
CA GLU A 116 -7.08 -11.18 -0.35
C GLU A 116 -6.99 -12.67 -0.01
N SER A 117 -7.07 -13.01 1.28
CA SER A 117 -7.02 -14.39 1.75
C SER A 117 -8.25 -15.17 1.31
N GLN A 118 -9.42 -14.53 1.31
CA GLN A 118 -10.63 -15.10 0.72
C GLN A 118 -10.44 -15.35 -0.78
N LEU A 119 -9.94 -14.38 -1.55
CA LEU A 119 -9.76 -14.48 -3.00
C LEU A 119 -8.73 -15.54 -3.44
N ILE A 120 -7.67 -15.75 -2.65
CA ILE A 120 -6.73 -16.85 -2.90
C ILE A 120 -7.43 -18.19 -2.69
N SER A 121 -8.13 -18.38 -1.55
CA SER A 121 -8.75 -19.65 -1.18
C SER A 121 -9.98 -20.02 -2.02
N GLN A 122 -10.65 -19.03 -2.61
CA GLN A 122 -11.85 -19.25 -3.42
C GLN A 122 -11.51 -19.74 -4.83
N LYS A 123 -12.33 -20.68 -5.31
CA LYS A 123 -12.32 -21.16 -6.69
C LYS A 123 -12.94 -20.15 -7.65
N ASP A 124 -14.09 -19.61 -7.27
CA ASP A 124 -14.85 -18.65 -8.08
C ASP A 124 -14.73 -17.27 -7.44
N VAL A 125 -14.06 -16.36 -8.16
CA VAL A 125 -13.91 -14.94 -7.76
C VAL A 125 -14.89 -14.08 -8.54
N THR A 126 -15.31 -12.93 -8.00
CA THR A 126 -16.18 -11.99 -8.70
C THR A 126 -15.41 -10.74 -9.12
N TYR A 127 -15.83 -10.08 -10.20
CA TYR A 127 -15.26 -8.79 -10.59
C TYR A 127 -15.36 -7.74 -9.47
N GLU A 128 -16.46 -7.73 -8.71
CA GLU A 128 -16.66 -6.78 -7.62
C GLU A 128 -15.61 -6.97 -6.51
N ASP A 129 -15.34 -8.22 -6.12
CA ASP A 129 -14.32 -8.53 -5.10
C ASP A 129 -12.91 -8.20 -5.59
N ILE A 130 -12.61 -8.45 -6.87
CA ILE A 130 -11.32 -8.10 -7.49
C ILE A 130 -11.09 -6.59 -7.43
N ILE A 131 -12.07 -5.79 -7.86
CA ILE A 131 -11.95 -4.33 -7.85
C ILE A 131 -11.85 -3.81 -6.42
N LYS A 132 -12.63 -4.37 -5.49
CA LYS A 132 -12.57 -4.00 -4.08
C LYS A 132 -11.19 -4.28 -3.48
N ALA A 133 -10.60 -5.46 -3.76
CA ALA A 133 -9.25 -5.78 -3.29
C ALA A 133 -8.20 -4.85 -3.91
N THR A 134 -8.30 -4.60 -5.23
CA THR A 134 -7.44 -3.66 -5.96
C THR A 134 -7.43 -2.27 -5.32
N GLU A 135 -8.60 -1.76 -4.93
CA GLU A 135 -8.73 -0.43 -4.35
C GLU A 135 -8.30 -0.35 -2.88
N LEU A 136 -8.50 -1.43 -2.11
CA LEU A 136 -8.08 -1.51 -0.71
C LEU A 136 -6.58 -1.78 -0.55
N ARG A 137 -5.91 -2.37 -1.56
CA ARG A 137 -4.47 -2.69 -1.52
C ARG A 137 -3.60 -1.45 -1.22
N THR A 138 -3.98 -0.31 -1.80
CA THR A 138 -3.31 0.98 -1.60
C THR A 138 -3.36 1.55 -0.18
N SER A 139 -4.11 0.94 0.74
CA SER A 139 -4.41 1.56 2.04
C SER A 139 -3.18 1.74 2.95
N ASP A 140 -2.13 0.94 2.79
CA ASP A 140 -0.86 1.11 3.51
C ASP A 140 -0.13 2.40 3.07
N ILE A 141 0.09 2.60 1.76
CA ILE A 141 0.72 3.79 1.20
C ILE A 141 -0.12 5.04 1.44
N ARG A 142 -1.45 4.91 1.46
CA ARG A 142 -2.36 6.02 1.80
C ARG A 142 -2.32 6.39 3.28
N ALA A 143 -2.22 5.41 4.17
CA ALA A 143 -1.97 5.67 5.59
C ALA A 143 -0.62 6.38 5.77
N LEU A 144 0.44 5.91 5.09
CA LEU A 144 1.76 6.53 5.12
C LEU A 144 1.77 7.95 4.54
N HIS A 145 0.99 8.22 3.48
CA HIS A 145 0.77 9.56 2.93
C HIS A 145 0.16 10.50 3.99
N GLY A 146 -0.88 10.03 4.68
CA GLY A 146 -1.48 10.74 5.81
C GLY A 146 -0.48 11.03 6.93
N ILE A 147 0.30 10.02 7.34
CA ILE A 147 1.33 10.17 8.38
C ILE A 147 2.41 11.16 7.95
N LEU A 148 2.84 11.13 6.68
CA LEU A 148 3.81 12.05 6.12
C LEU A 148 3.32 13.50 6.23
N VAL A 149 2.05 13.76 5.88
CA VAL A 149 1.44 15.09 6.02
C VAL A 149 1.48 15.58 7.46
N GLN A 150 1.16 14.71 8.43
CA GLN A 150 1.20 15.05 9.85
C GLN A 150 2.62 15.34 10.34
N VAL A 151 3.58 14.47 10.05
CA VAL A 151 4.97 14.64 10.54
C VAL A 151 5.69 15.80 9.86
N ALA A 152 5.33 16.12 8.61
CA ALA A 152 5.83 17.28 7.88
C ALA A 152 5.10 18.60 8.27
N ASN A 153 4.13 18.53 9.19
CA ASN A 153 3.28 19.64 9.62
C ASN A 153 2.64 20.38 8.42
N LYS A 154 2.18 19.60 7.43
CA LYS A 154 1.46 20.09 6.26
C LYS A 154 -0.04 20.04 6.53
N THR A 155 -0.80 20.91 5.86
CA THR A 155 -2.26 20.85 5.92
C THR A 155 -2.76 19.67 5.11
N PHE A 156 -3.71 18.92 5.68
CA PHE A 156 -4.43 17.91 4.92
C PHE A 156 -5.20 18.55 3.76
N ASP A 157 -4.97 18.06 2.55
CA ASP A 157 -5.64 18.51 1.33
C ASP A 157 -6.33 17.32 0.66
N GLN A 158 -7.64 17.22 0.85
CA GLN A 158 -8.46 16.16 0.26
C GLN A 158 -8.26 16.04 -1.25
N LYS A 159 -8.10 17.15 -1.97
CA LYS A 159 -7.95 17.12 -3.43
C LYS A 159 -6.64 16.46 -3.84
N CYS A 160 -5.56 16.69 -3.08
CA CYS A 160 -4.29 16.03 -3.31
C CYS A 160 -4.41 14.51 -3.12
N PHE A 161 -5.07 14.06 -2.05
CA PHE A 161 -5.32 12.63 -1.80
C PHE A 161 -6.22 12.02 -2.88
N ASP A 162 -7.23 12.75 -3.34
CA ASP A 162 -8.12 12.31 -4.41
C ASP A 162 -7.35 12.14 -5.72
N VAL A 163 -6.48 13.08 -6.09
CA VAL A 163 -5.67 12.97 -7.33
C VAL A 163 -4.66 11.83 -7.23
N MET A 164 -4.07 11.59 -6.06
CA MET A 164 -3.08 10.53 -5.88
C MET A 164 -3.69 9.13 -5.94
N TRP A 165 -4.89 8.92 -5.42
CA TRP A 165 -5.50 7.59 -5.34
C TRP A 165 -5.49 6.74 -6.63
N PRO A 166 -5.96 7.24 -7.80
CA PRO A 166 -5.91 6.43 -9.01
C PRO A 166 -4.48 6.14 -9.46
N LEU A 167 -3.51 7.01 -9.15
CA LEU A 167 -2.10 6.78 -9.44
C LEU A 167 -1.52 5.70 -8.51
N GLU A 168 -1.88 5.72 -7.23
CA GLU A 168 -1.53 4.70 -6.24
C GLU A 168 -2.05 3.32 -6.66
N VAL A 169 -3.31 3.24 -7.08
CA VAL A 169 -3.90 1.98 -7.61
C VAL A 169 -3.14 1.49 -8.85
N LEU A 170 -2.78 2.39 -9.77
CA LEU A 170 -2.02 2.02 -10.95
C LEU A 170 -0.65 1.46 -10.59
N ILE A 171 0.04 2.07 -9.62
CA ILE A 171 1.36 1.61 -9.14
C ILE A 171 1.26 0.19 -8.59
N ASP A 172 0.27 -0.09 -7.74
CA ASP A 172 0.08 -1.44 -7.19
C ASP A 172 -0.21 -2.49 -8.28
N ILE A 173 -1.02 -2.13 -9.28
CA ILE A 173 -1.27 -3.03 -10.42
C ILE A 173 0.01 -3.26 -11.24
N TYR A 174 0.86 -2.24 -11.41
CA TYR A 174 2.13 -2.38 -12.14
C TYR A 174 3.17 -3.21 -11.36
N ASP A 175 3.22 -3.08 -10.03
CA ASP A 175 3.99 -3.96 -9.16
C ASP A 175 3.51 -5.41 -9.33
N ASP A 176 2.20 -5.65 -9.25
CA ASP A 176 1.60 -6.98 -9.46
C ASP A 176 1.87 -7.54 -10.88
N ILE A 177 1.91 -6.70 -11.91
CA ILE A 177 2.28 -7.13 -13.28
C ILE A 177 3.74 -7.59 -13.31
N THR A 178 4.63 -6.89 -12.60
CA THR A 178 6.07 -7.17 -12.55
C THR A 178 6.35 -8.46 -11.79
N ASP A 179 5.69 -8.63 -10.64
CA ASP A 179 5.89 -9.77 -9.73
C ASP A 179 4.99 -10.98 -10.07
N TYR A 180 4.13 -10.86 -11.09
CA TYR A 180 3.08 -11.83 -11.44
C TYR A 180 3.54 -13.30 -11.43
N LYS A 181 4.69 -13.59 -12.05
CA LYS A 181 5.19 -14.96 -12.13
C LYS A 181 5.55 -15.50 -10.74
N ASP A 182 6.28 -14.71 -9.96
CA ASP A 182 6.77 -15.11 -8.65
C ASP A 182 5.61 -15.25 -7.66
N ASP A 183 4.61 -14.38 -7.73
CA ASP A 183 3.41 -14.46 -6.89
C ASP A 183 2.56 -15.70 -7.21
N VAL A 184 2.39 -16.04 -8.50
CA VAL A 184 1.70 -17.27 -8.89
C VAL A 184 2.47 -18.50 -8.39
N ASP A 185 3.80 -18.53 -8.58
CA ASP A 185 4.63 -19.67 -8.18
C ASP A 185 4.61 -19.89 -6.65
N LYS A 186 4.44 -18.83 -5.86
CA LYS A 186 4.32 -18.89 -4.39
C LYS A 186 2.88 -18.99 -3.87
N ASN A 187 1.88 -18.99 -4.74
CA ASN A 187 0.47 -18.92 -4.38
C ASN A 187 0.08 -17.65 -3.58
N HIS A 188 0.76 -16.53 -3.80
CA HIS A 188 0.45 -15.25 -3.17
C HIS A 188 -0.68 -14.51 -3.91
N TYR A 189 -1.28 -13.53 -3.24
CA TYR A 189 -2.28 -12.67 -3.87
C TYR A 189 -1.59 -11.83 -4.95
N ASN A 190 -2.27 -11.68 -6.09
CA ASN A 190 -1.85 -10.80 -7.16
C ASN A 190 -3.09 -10.37 -7.93
N THR A 191 -3.26 -9.06 -8.17
CA THR A 191 -4.45 -8.53 -8.81
C THR A 191 -4.63 -9.12 -10.21
N TYR A 192 -3.57 -9.19 -11.01
CA TYR A 192 -3.65 -9.77 -12.35
C TYR A 192 -4.00 -11.26 -12.32
N ARG A 193 -3.45 -12.02 -11.37
CA ARG A 193 -3.84 -13.42 -11.13
C ARG A 193 -5.34 -13.56 -10.90
N MET A 194 -5.96 -12.66 -10.14
CA MET A 194 -7.42 -12.69 -9.93
C MET A 194 -8.20 -12.38 -11.22
N PHE A 195 -7.73 -11.45 -12.05
CA PHE A 195 -8.29 -11.26 -13.40
C PHE A 195 -8.19 -12.52 -14.26
N VAL A 196 -7.08 -13.27 -14.15
CA VAL A 196 -6.90 -14.55 -14.85
C VAL A 196 -7.87 -15.61 -14.32
N LYS A 197 -8.06 -15.73 -13.00
CA LYS A 197 -9.09 -16.62 -12.43
C LYS A 197 -10.49 -16.31 -12.99
N PHE A 198 -10.85 -15.03 -13.11
CA PHE A 198 -12.19 -14.62 -13.54
C PHE A 198 -12.41 -14.67 -15.06
N TYR A 199 -11.47 -14.13 -15.85
CA TYR A 199 -11.62 -13.98 -17.31
C TYR A 199 -10.83 -15.00 -18.13
N GLY A 200 -10.01 -15.84 -17.49
CA GLY A 200 -9.11 -16.77 -18.14
C GLY A 200 -8.17 -16.06 -19.12
N LYS A 201 -8.04 -16.62 -20.32
CA LYS A 201 -7.17 -16.09 -21.39
C LYS A 201 -7.50 -14.67 -21.82
N LYS A 202 -8.69 -14.15 -21.52
CA LYS A 202 -9.09 -12.77 -21.86
C LYS A 202 -8.66 -11.74 -20.82
N ALA A 203 -8.08 -12.16 -19.69
CA ALA A 203 -7.64 -11.27 -18.62
C ALA A 203 -6.77 -10.08 -19.08
N PRO A 204 -5.81 -10.21 -20.02
CA PRO A 204 -5.03 -9.06 -20.48
C PRO A 204 -5.90 -7.93 -21.03
N ASP A 205 -6.96 -8.26 -21.78
CA ASP A 205 -7.83 -7.26 -22.40
C ASP A 205 -8.68 -6.53 -21.36
N TYR A 206 -9.09 -7.22 -20.30
CA TYR A 206 -9.86 -6.61 -19.21
C TYR A 206 -8.97 -5.82 -18.27
N LEU A 207 -7.76 -6.30 -17.95
CA LEU A 207 -6.80 -5.52 -17.16
C LEU A 207 -6.44 -4.20 -17.87
N LYS A 208 -6.24 -4.22 -19.20
CA LYS A 208 -6.02 -2.98 -19.99
C LYS A 208 -7.17 -1.99 -19.85
N LYS A 209 -8.42 -2.46 -19.80
CA LYS A 209 -9.58 -1.58 -19.61
C LYS A 209 -9.59 -0.97 -18.22
N GLU A 210 -9.20 -1.74 -17.19
CA GLU A 210 -9.12 -1.23 -15.82
C GLU A 210 -7.97 -0.23 -15.64
N LEU A 211 -6.79 -0.50 -16.19
CA LEU A 211 -5.69 0.46 -16.25
C LEU A 211 -6.15 1.77 -16.92
N ALA A 212 -6.77 1.68 -18.10
CA ALA A 212 -7.29 2.85 -18.80
C ALA A 212 -8.38 3.60 -17.99
N ARG A 213 -9.19 2.88 -17.19
CA ARG A 213 -10.18 3.48 -16.30
C ARG A 213 -9.51 4.31 -15.20
N TYR A 214 -8.49 3.78 -14.52
CA TYR A 214 -7.78 4.51 -13.47
C TYR A 214 -6.93 5.66 -14.05
N GLU A 215 -6.30 5.49 -15.20
CA GLU A 215 -5.61 6.57 -15.92
C GLU A 215 -6.56 7.72 -16.26
N SER A 216 -7.74 7.39 -16.81
CA SER A 216 -8.77 8.39 -17.12
C SER A 216 -9.27 9.09 -15.85
N LEU A 217 -9.40 8.35 -14.75
CA LEU A 217 -9.80 8.91 -13.47
C LEU A 217 -8.74 9.86 -12.89
N PHE A 218 -7.46 9.48 -12.98
CA PHE A 218 -6.34 10.34 -12.61
C PHE A 218 -6.39 11.67 -13.38
N VAL A 219 -6.46 11.60 -14.71
CA VAL A 219 -6.55 12.80 -15.57
C VAL A 219 -7.76 13.66 -15.20
N LYS A 220 -8.93 13.06 -15.02
CA LYS A 220 -10.15 13.79 -14.63
C LYS A 220 -9.98 14.51 -13.29
N ARG A 221 -9.38 13.87 -12.29
CA ARG A 221 -9.14 14.48 -10.96
C ARG A 221 -8.08 15.56 -11.05
N LEU A 222 -7.02 15.34 -11.81
CA LEU A 222 -5.97 16.31 -12.09
C LEU A 222 -6.50 17.57 -12.76
N ASP A 223 -7.34 17.42 -13.80
CA ASP A 223 -7.95 18.53 -14.54
C ASP A 223 -8.85 19.42 -13.68
N SER A 224 -9.33 18.91 -12.53
CA SER A 224 -10.11 19.68 -11.57
C SER A 224 -9.27 20.62 -10.70
N LEU A 225 -7.94 20.46 -10.70
CA LEU A 225 -7.01 21.30 -9.94
C LEU A 225 -6.63 22.59 -10.69
N PRO A 226 -6.23 23.65 -9.99
CA PRO A 226 -5.57 24.80 -10.62
C PRO A 226 -4.32 24.40 -11.42
N ARG A 227 -4.06 25.06 -12.55
CA ARG A 227 -2.90 24.78 -13.43
C ARG A 227 -1.55 24.73 -12.71
N LYS A 228 -1.37 25.52 -11.65
CA LYS A 228 -0.13 25.52 -10.85
C LYS A 228 0.07 24.18 -10.12
N GLU A 229 -1.00 23.63 -9.56
CA GLU A 229 -0.99 22.34 -8.86
C GLU A 229 -0.84 21.19 -9.86
N GLN A 230 -1.54 21.26 -11.00
CA GLN A 230 -1.43 20.25 -12.06
C GLN A 230 0.02 20.00 -12.49
N LYS A 231 0.82 21.07 -12.65
CA LYS A 231 2.24 20.97 -13.04
C LYS A 231 3.07 20.10 -12.10
N ARG A 232 2.72 20.04 -10.80
CA ARG A 232 3.45 19.25 -9.81
C ARG A 232 3.21 17.76 -10.03
N PHE A 233 1.95 17.38 -10.23
CA PHE A 233 1.56 16.00 -10.54
C PHE A 233 2.09 15.55 -11.91
N ILE A 234 2.02 16.41 -12.93
CA ILE A 234 2.58 16.10 -14.27
C ILE A 234 4.08 15.84 -14.18
N LYS A 235 4.80 16.66 -13.42
CA LYS A 235 6.23 16.46 -13.18
C LYS A 235 6.49 15.12 -12.45
N LEU A 236 5.73 14.84 -11.39
CA LEU A 236 5.82 13.58 -10.65
C LEU A 236 5.62 12.36 -11.56
N VAL A 237 4.53 12.33 -12.34
CA VAL A 237 4.23 11.20 -13.24
C VAL A 237 5.33 11.03 -14.27
N SER A 238 5.84 12.13 -14.85
CA SER A 238 6.95 12.07 -15.81
C SER A 238 8.26 11.54 -15.20
N GLU A 239 8.46 11.69 -13.89
CA GLU A 239 9.61 11.11 -13.19
C GLU A 239 9.40 9.61 -12.97
N LEU A 240 8.22 9.19 -12.49
CA LEU A 240 7.87 7.77 -12.30
C LEU A 240 7.93 6.96 -13.62
N GLU A 241 7.53 7.55 -14.74
CA GLU A 241 7.56 6.89 -16.05
C GLU A 241 8.97 6.63 -16.58
N LYS A 242 9.99 7.36 -16.10
CA LYS A 242 11.38 7.11 -16.50
C LYS A 242 11.94 5.85 -15.88
N ASP A 243 11.48 5.53 -14.67
CA ASP A 243 11.97 4.41 -13.88
C ASP A 243 11.21 3.11 -14.21
N ASN A 244 9.97 3.22 -14.73
CA ASN A 244 9.09 2.08 -15.05
C ASN A 244 8.79 1.95 -16.56
N SER A 245 9.79 1.51 -17.34
CA SER A 245 9.70 1.46 -18.81
C SER A 245 8.97 0.24 -19.36
N ASP A 246 8.93 -0.89 -18.63
CA ASP A 246 8.22 -2.10 -19.09
C ASP A 246 6.90 -2.26 -18.34
N LYS A 247 5.80 -1.98 -19.04
CA LYS A 247 4.42 -2.15 -18.57
C LYS A 247 3.71 -3.27 -19.33
N THR A 248 4.48 -4.22 -19.88
CA THR A 248 3.95 -5.30 -20.70
C THR A 248 3.19 -6.28 -19.81
N ILE A 249 1.87 -6.38 -20.02
CA ILE A 249 1.06 -7.37 -19.32
C ILE A 249 1.49 -8.78 -19.77
N PRO A 250 1.95 -9.64 -18.84
CA PRO A 250 2.43 -10.98 -19.16
C PRO A 250 1.31 -11.88 -19.70
N GLN A 251 1.69 -13.02 -20.28
CA GLN A 251 0.70 -14.01 -20.68
C GLN A 251 0.05 -14.66 -19.45
N PRO A 252 -1.28 -14.92 -19.46
CA PRO A 252 -1.96 -15.60 -18.36
C PRO A 252 -1.35 -16.97 -18.05
N ILE A 253 -1.03 -17.20 -16.77
CA ILE A 253 -0.74 -18.52 -16.22
C ILE A 253 -2.08 -19.12 -15.78
N MET A 254 -2.50 -20.21 -16.43
CA MET A 254 -3.75 -20.88 -16.11
C MET A 254 -3.52 -21.89 -14.98
N GLU A 255 -4.12 -21.62 -13.83
CA GLU A 255 -4.14 -22.51 -12.67
C GLU A 255 -5.38 -23.41 -12.75
N TRP A 256 -5.19 -24.73 -12.59
CA TRP A 256 -6.22 -25.77 -12.85
C TRP A 256 -7.05 -26.08 -11.61
#